data_AF-A0A2W4RB82-F1
#
_entry.id   AF-A0A2W4RB82-F1
#
_cell.length_a   1.000
_cell.length_b   1.000
_cell.length_c   1.000
_cell.angle_alpha   90.00
_cell.angle_beta   90.00
_cell.angle_gamma   90.00
#
_symmetry.space_group_name_H-M   'P 1'
#
loop_
_entity.id
_entity.type
_entity.pdbx_description
1 polymer ?
#
loop_
_entity_poly.entity_id
_entity_poly.type
_entity_poly.pdbx_seq_one_letter_code
_entity_poly.pdbx_strand_id
1 'polypeptide(L)'
;MKHLSVLAKLYYVLIHADTQTSEREMSIGRQMVRHEGFSESGFNKEVAALEGKSPDAIYKEIVTGLKRLDMPLQIRCIAWMCIIANADGFMDKKEWQLIYKLYHKDLGLPLDQIMKAQNELMKSLYSPLSK
;
A
#
# COMPACT_ATOMS: atom_id res chain seq x y z
N MET A 1 -10.44 6.12 -11.10
CA MET A 1 -9.00 5.89 -10.85
C MET A 1 -8.81 4.39 -10.81
N LYS A 2 -7.75 3.85 -11.42
CA LYS A 2 -7.52 2.39 -11.50
C LYS A 2 -6.82 1.90 -10.22
N HIS A 3 -7.05 0.64 -9.85
CA HIS A 3 -6.47 -0.02 -8.66
C HIS A 3 -4.94 0.15 -8.57
N LEU A 4 -4.22 -0.10 -9.67
CA LEU A 4 -2.77 0.10 -9.77
C LEU A 4 -2.33 1.51 -9.36
N SER A 5 -3.06 2.53 -9.79
CA SER A 5 -2.73 3.93 -9.53
C SER A 5 -2.92 4.30 -8.05
N VAL A 6 -3.85 3.64 -7.36
CA VAL A 6 -4.05 3.78 -5.91
C VAL A 6 -2.90 3.13 -5.16
N LEU A 7 -2.54 1.89 -5.49
CA LEU A 7 -1.43 1.18 -4.85
C LEU A 7 -0.08 1.86 -5.08
N ALA A 8 0.17 2.39 -6.28
CA ALA A 8 1.39 3.16 -6.57
C ALA A 8 1.50 4.41 -5.69
N LYS A 9 0.39 5.14 -5.49
CA LYS A 9 0.35 6.29 -4.59
C LYS A 9 0.56 5.89 -3.15
N LEU A 10 -0.14 4.86 -2.68
CA LEU A 10 0.02 4.33 -1.32
C LEU A 10 1.47 3.94 -1.03
N TYR A 11 2.07 3.18 -1.94
CA TYR A 11 3.49 2.81 -1.87
C TYR A 11 4.39 4.04 -1.82
N TYR A 12 4.17 5.02 -2.71
CA TYR A 12 4.95 6.26 -2.75
C TYR A 12 4.90 7.01 -1.42
N VAL A 13 3.73 7.19 -0.80
CA VAL A 13 3.66 7.92 0.48
C VAL A 13 4.28 7.14 1.63
N LEU A 14 4.25 5.80 1.61
CA LEU A 14 4.90 4.99 2.64
C LEU A 14 6.42 5.15 2.58
N ILE A 15 7.02 4.90 1.42
CA ILE A 15 8.49 4.94 1.27
C ILE A 15 9.07 6.35 1.42
N HIS A 16 8.24 7.39 1.32
CA HIS A 16 8.61 8.80 1.55
C HIS A 16 8.05 9.37 2.87
N ALA A 17 7.32 8.58 3.67
CA ALA A 17 6.86 9.02 5.00
C ALA A 17 8.05 9.20 5.95
N ASP A 18 9.07 8.37 5.74
CA ASP A 18 10.36 8.45 6.40
C ASP A 18 11.50 8.69 5.40
N THR A 19 12.60 9.27 5.87
CA THR A 19 13.72 9.69 5.02
C THR A 19 14.62 8.52 4.60
N GLN A 20 14.24 7.28 4.90
CA GLN A 20 15.00 6.07 4.57
C GLN A 20 14.02 5.01 4.06
N THR A 21 14.11 4.68 2.78
CA THR A 21 13.46 3.50 2.22
C THR A 21 14.39 2.30 2.34
N SER A 22 13.91 1.18 2.88
CA SER A 22 14.73 -0.02 3.00
C SER A 22 14.64 -0.94 1.78
N GLU A 23 15.66 -1.78 1.60
CA GLU A 23 15.63 -2.82 0.55
C GLU A 23 14.47 -3.82 0.75
N ARG A 24 14.02 -4.02 1.99
CA ARG A 24 12.91 -4.92 2.31
C ARG A 24 11.59 -4.32 1.87
N GLU A 25 11.33 -3.06 2.17
CA GLU A 25 10.13 -2.34 1.70
C GLU A 25 10.04 -2.35 0.18
N MET A 26 11.15 -2.08 -0.51
CA MET A 26 11.23 -2.15 -1.97
C MET A 26 10.97 -3.57 -2.48
N SER A 27 11.50 -4.59 -1.80
CA SER A 27 11.26 -6.00 -2.15
C SER A 27 9.80 -6.38 -2.02
N ILE A 28 9.14 -6.00 -0.91
CA ILE A 28 7.71 -6.23 -0.71
C ILE A 28 6.90 -5.45 -1.75
N GLY A 29 7.26 -4.20 -2.07
CA GLY A 29 6.63 -3.41 -3.12
C GLY A 29 6.65 -4.11 -4.49
N ARG A 30 7.77 -4.73 -4.88
CA ARG A 30 7.85 -5.54 -6.10
C ARG A 30 6.98 -6.80 -6.04
N GLN A 31 6.94 -7.47 -4.88
CA GLN A 31 6.09 -8.65 -4.70
C GLN A 31 4.61 -8.29 -4.77
N MET A 32 4.20 -7.16 -4.19
CA MET A 32 2.85 -6.59 -4.32
C MET A 32 2.47 -6.42 -5.79
N VAL A 33 3.33 -5.76 -6.58
CA VAL A 33 3.09 -5.52 -8.02
C VAL A 33 2.85 -6.84 -8.77
N ARG A 34 3.68 -7.85 -8.51
CA ARG A 34 3.54 -9.18 -9.12
C ARG A 34 2.28 -9.90 -8.66
N HIS A 35 2.00 -9.87 -7.36
CA HIS A 35 0.82 -10.50 -6.78
C HIS A 35 -0.48 -9.90 -7.32
N GLU A 36 -0.52 -8.59 -7.56
CA GLU A 36 -1.68 -7.91 -8.12
C GLU A 36 -1.77 -8.03 -9.67
N GLY A 37 -0.82 -8.75 -10.30
CA GLY A 37 -0.82 -8.97 -11.74
C GLY A 37 -0.49 -7.71 -12.56
N PHE A 38 0.23 -6.76 -11.97
CA PHE A 38 0.59 -5.50 -12.62
C PHE A 38 1.94 -5.59 -13.32
N SER A 39 2.10 -4.79 -14.39
CA SER A 39 3.41 -4.59 -14.98
C SER A 39 4.29 -3.73 -14.08
N GLU A 40 5.51 -4.17 -13.78
CA GLU A 40 6.50 -3.37 -13.04
C GLU A 40 6.77 -2.01 -13.73
N SER A 41 6.83 -1.99 -15.06
CA SER A 41 7.02 -0.75 -15.82
C SER A 41 5.87 0.25 -15.66
N GLY A 42 4.62 -0.23 -15.68
CA GLY A 42 3.43 0.60 -15.47
C GLY A 42 3.35 1.14 -14.04
N PHE A 43 3.70 0.32 -13.05
CA PHE A 43 3.76 0.73 -11.65
C PHE A 43 4.84 1.82 -11.44
N ASN A 44 6.06 1.59 -11.94
CA ASN A 44 7.15 2.55 -11.80
C ASN A 44 6.84 3.89 -12.49
N LYS A 45 6.14 3.88 -13.62
CA LYS A 45 5.66 5.11 -14.27
C LYS A 45 4.69 5.89 -13.39
N GLU A 46 3.76 5.20 -12.72
CA GLU A 46 2.81 5.84 -11.82
C GLU A 46 3.48 6.38 -10.56
N VAL A 47 4.49 5.69 -10.03
CA VAL A 47 5.32 6.17 -8.90
C VAL A 47 6.13 7.41 -9.31
N ALA A 48 6.82 7.36 -10.44
CA ALA A 48 7.62 8.49 -10.95
C ALA A 48 6.75 9.74 -11.23
N ALA A 49 5.51 9.56 -11.68
CA ALA A 49 4.57 10.66 -11.91
C ALA A 49 4.12 11.40 -10.63
N LEU A 50 4.52 10.92 -9.45
CA LEU A 50 4.24 11.56 -8.16
C LEU A 50 5.37 12.46 -7.69
N GLU A 51 6.55 12.39 -8.32
CA GLU A 51 7.68 13.26 -8.00
C GLU A 51 7.28 14.74 -8.15
N GLY A 52 7.64 15.55 -7.15
CA GLY A 52 7.32 16.98 -7.12
C GLY A 52 5.87 17.32 -6.77
N LYS A 53 4.98 16.34 -6.59
CA LYS A 53 3.63 16.60 -6.06
C LYS A 53 3.66 16.81 -4.55
N SER A 54 2.84 17.74 -4.05
CA SER A 54 2.69 17.94 -2.61
C SER A 54 2.09 16.69 -1.92
N PRO A 55 2.55 16.30 -0.72
CA PRO A 55 2.00 15.16 0.02
C PRO A 55 0.48 15.23 0.22
N ASP A 56 -0.05 16.42 0.52
CA ASP A 56 -1.49 16.64 0.71
C ASP A 56 -2.32 16.37 -0.56
N ALA A 57 -1.79 16.72 -1.73
CA ALA A 57 -2.46 16.43 -3.00
C ALA A 57 -2.49 14.93 -3.27
N ILE A 58 -1.37 14.23 -3.05
CA ILE A 58 -1.28 12.78 -3.20
C ILE A 58 -2.25 12.09 -2.24
N TYR A 59 -2.32 12.54 -0.98
CA TYR A 59 -3.23 12.02 0.02
C TYR A 59 -4.71 12.16 -0.41
N LYS A 60 -5.11 13.33 -0.91
CA LYS A 60 -6.47 13.55 -1.44
C LYS A 60 -6.78 12.64 -2.63
N GLU A 61 -5.81 12.45 -3.53
CA GLU A 61 -5.94 11.53 -4.66
C GLU A 61 -6.13 10.08 -4.19
N ILE A 62 -5.38 9.64 -3.17
CA ILE A 62 -5.50 8.31 -2.55
C ILE A 62 -6.88 8.09 -1.98
N VAL A 63 -7.37 8.98 -1.11
CA VAL A 63 -8.68 8.84 -0.46
C VAL A 63 -9.78 8.80 -1.52
N THR A 64 -9.70 9.68 -2.53
CA THR A 64 -10.64 9.70 -3.65
C THR A 64 -10.58 8.41 -4.47
N GLY A 65 -9.38 7.86 -4.68
CA GLY A 65 -9.16 6.61 -5.39
C GLY A 65 -9.74 5.42 -4.64
N LEU A 66 -9.43 5.28 -3.35
CA LEU A 66 -9.91 4.21 -2.48
C LEU A 66 -11.43 4.20 -2.39
N LYS A 67 -12.08 5.36 -2.20
CA LYS A 67 -13.56 5.46 -2.14
C LYS A 67 -14.28 5.05 -3.42
N ARG A 68 -13.58 4.95 -4.55
CA ARG A 68 -14.13 4.48 -5.83
C ARG A 68 -13.93 2.97 -6.06
N LEU A 69 -13.11 2.32 -5.23
CA LEU A 69 -12.96 0.87 -5.24
C LEU A 69 -14.09 0.25 -4.43
N ASP A 70 -14.40 -1.02 -4.70
CA ASP A 70 -15.25 -1.80 -3.83
C ASP A 70 -14.53 -2.12 -2.51
N MET A 71 -15.30 -2.43 -1.47
CA MET A 71 -14.77 -2.66 -0.13
C MET A 71 -13.67 -3.74 -0.09
N PRO A 72 -13.78 -4.89 -0.80
CA PRO A 72 -12.70 -5.87 -0.84
C PRO A 72 -11.37 -5.31 -1.35
N LEU A 73 -11.37 -4.51 -2.42
CA LEU A 73 -10.14 -3.88 -2.92
C LEU A 73 -9.62 -2.77 -2.00
N GLN A 74 -10.51 -2.02 -1.34
CA GLN A 74 -10.09 -1.05 -0.32
C GLN A 74 -9.33 -1.75 0.82
N ILE A 75 -9.91 -2.81 1.37
CA ILE A 75 -9.30 -3.62 2.44
C ILE A 75 -7.96 -4.19 1.98
N ARG A 76 -7.91 -4.72 0.76
CA ARG A 76 -6.69 -5.28 0.16
C ARG A 76 -5.58 -4.24 0.00
N CYS A 77 -5.92 -3.01 -0.41
CA CYS A 77 -4.97 -1.90 -0.49
C CYS A 77 -4.39 -1.55 0.88
N ILE A 78 -5.24 -1.43 1.90
CA ILE A 78 -4.77 -1.14 3.27
C ILE A 78 -3.94 -2.29 3.84
N ALA A 79 -4.32 -3.53 3.57
CA ALA A 79 -3.54 -4.69 3.99
C ALA A 79 -2.13 -4.67 3.40
N TRP A 80 -1.97 -4.30 2.12
CA TRP A 80 -0.65 -4.11 1.52
C TRP A 80 0.17 -3.03 2.22
N MET A 81 -0.45 -1.90 2.59
CA MET A 81 0.24 -0.86 3.37
C MET A 81 0.79 -1.41 4.67
N CYS A 82 -0.01 -2.18 5.41
CA CYS A 82 0.42 -2.79 6.66
C CYS A 82 1.60 -3.76 6.47
N ILE A 83 1.67 -4.49 5.35
CA ILE A 83 2.77 -5.43 5.08
C ILE A 83 4.04 -4.66 4.76
N ILE A 84 3.96 -3.65 3.88
CA ILE A 84 5.11 -2.84 3.47
C ILE A 84 5.68 -2.09 4.67
N ALA A 85 4.84 -1.39 5.42
CA ALA A 85 5.27 -0.61 6.58
C ALA A 85 5.80 -1.48 7.74
N ASN A 86 5.52 -2.79 7.77
CA ASN A 86 6.09 -3.72 8.74
C ASN A 86 7.31 -4.50 8.19
N ALA A 87 7.80 -4.19 6.98
CA ALA A 87 8.88 -4.95 6.33
C ALA A 87 10.18 -5.00 7.17
N ASP A 88 10.44 -3.94 7.93
CA ASP A 88 11.63 -3.80 8.78
C ASP A 88 11.41 -4.24 10.23
N GLY A 89 10.27 -4.87 10.51
CA GLY A 89 9.94 -5.51 11.79
C GLY A 89 8.97 -4.70 12.63
N PHE A 90 9.21 -3.40 12.81
CA PHE A 90 8.30 -2.50 13.52
C PHE A 90 7.98 -1.28 12.66
N MET A 91 6.69 -1.10 12.38
CA MET A 91 6.16 0.07 11.67
C MET A 91 6.39 1.36 12.46
N ASP A 92 6.81 2.42 11.76
CA ASP A 92 7.02 3.73 12.35
C ASP A 92 5.69 4.37 12.79
N LYS A 93 5.76 5.26 13.78
CA LYS A 93 4.61 5.99 14.30
C LYS A 93 3.85 6.76 13.19
N LYS A 94 4.54 7.38 12.24
CA LYS A 94 3.90 8.14 11.16
C LYS A 94 3.17 7.25 10.19
N GLU A 95 3.75 6.09 9.84
CA GLU A 95 3.11 5.10 8.99
C GLU A 95 1.85 4.55 9.65
N TRP A 96 1.93 4.25 10.96
CA TRP A 96 0.78 3.87 11.78
C TRP A 96 -0.32 4.92 11.75
N GLN A 97 0.04 6.20 11.93
CA GLN A 97 -0.90 7.31 11.90
C GLN A 97 -1.54 7.48 10.52
N LEU A 98 -0.75 7.32 9.44
CA LEU A 98 -1.23 7.38 8.06
C LEU A 98 -2.24 6.27 7.78
N ILE A 99 -1.88 5.03 8.08
CA ILE A 99 -2.74 3.85 7.87
C ILE A 99 -4.01 3.98 8.71
N TYR A 100 -3.89 4.34 9.99
CA TYR A 100 -5.04 4.56 10.87
C TYR A 100 -5.99 5.63 10.34
N LYS A 101 -5.46 6.76 9.88
CA LYS A 101 -6.28 7.83 9.30
C LYS A 101 -7.05 7.32 8.07
N LEU A 102 -6.38 6.59 7.17
CA LEU A 102 -7.00 6.04 5.96
C LEU A 102 -8.12 5.05 6.28
N TYR A 103 -7.82 3.98 7.01
CA TYR A 103 -8.80 2.91 7.20
C TYR A 103 -9.91 3.31 8.17
N HIS A 104 -9.59 4.00 9.27
CA HIS A 104 -10.56 4.28 10.32
C HIS A 104 -11.30 5.60 10.10
N LYS A 105 -10.61 6.70 9.77
CA LYS A 105 -11.24 8.02 9.65
C LYS A 105 -11.83 8.26 8.27
N ASP A 106 -11.11 7.90 7.21
CA ASP A 106 -11.50 8.26 5.84
C ASP A 106 -12.39 7.21 5.15
N LEU A 107 -12.20 5.93 5.46
CA LEU A 107 -12.91 4.81 4.81
C LEU A 107 -13.87 4.04 5.72
N GLY A 108 -13.67 4.08 7.05
CA GLY A 108 -14.50 3.33 8.00
C GLY A 108 -14.41 1.81 7.84
N LEU A 109 -13.24 1.29 7.46
CA LEU A 109 -13.02 -0.14 7.24
C LEU A 109 -12.88 -0.91 8.55
N PRO A 110 -13.40 -2.15 8.62
CA PRO A 110 -13.22 -3.01 9.78
C PRO A 110 -11.77 -3.52 9.89
N LEU A 111 -11.14 -3.31 11.06
CA LEU A 111 -9.74 -3.70 11.31
C LEU A 111 -9.54 -5.22 11.20
N ASP A 112 -10.51 -6.01 11.67
CA ASP A 112 -10.48 -7.47 11.60
C ASP A 112 -10.39 -7.98 10.16
N GLN A 113 -11.09 -7.34 9.22
CA GLN A 113 -11.03 -7.70 7.80
C GLN A 113 -9.68 -7.33 7.17
N ILE A 114 -9.10 -6.19 7.58
CA ILE A 114 -7.76 -5.79 7.15
C ILE A 114 -6.72 -6.79 7.65
N MET A 115 -6.77 -7.17 8.93
CA MET A 115 -5.87 -8.16 9.52
C MET A 115 -6.01 -9.53 8.84
N LYS A 116 -7.24 -9.94 8.53
CA LYS A 116 -7.50 -11.18 7.79
C LYS A 116 -6.85 -11.14 6.40
N ALA A 117 -7.09 -10.07 5.62
CA ALA A 117 -6.51 -9.90 4.30
C ALA A 117 -4.97 -9.82 4.36
N GLN A 118 -4.41 -9.13 5.36
CA GLN A 118 -2.97 -9.08 5.59
C GLN A 118 -2.38 -10.49 5.79
N ASN A 119 -3.00 -11.31 6.63
CA ASN A 119 -2.55 -12.67 6.88
C ASN A 119 -2.65 -13.56 5.62
N GLU A 120 -3.70 -13.39 4.81
CA GLU A 120 -3.86 -14.12 3.55
C GLU A 120 -2.78 -13.74 2.53
N LEU A 121 -2.49 -12.43 2.41
CA LEU A 121 -1.41 -11.92 1.56
C LEU A 121 -0.03 -12.40 2.04
N MET A 122 0.25 -12.36 3.34
CA MET A 122 1.54 -12.86 3.85
C MET A 122 1.72 -14.36 3.56
N LYS A 123 0.64 -15.15 3.70
CA LYS A 123 0.71 -16.58 3.35
C LYS A 123 1.06 -16.80 1.88
N SER A 124 0.52 -16.00 0.96
CA SER A 124 0.85 -16.15 -0.46
C SER A 124 2.28 -15.69 -0.79
N LEU A 125 2.83 -14.70 -0.07
CA LEU A 125 4.21 -14.24 -0.23
C LEU A 125 5.26 -15.25 0.26
N TYR A 126 4.97 -15.95 1.37
CA TYR A 126 5.91 -16.84 2.03
C TYR A 126 5.61 -18.34 1.82
N SER A 127 4.63 -18.68 0.99
CA SER A 127 4.34 -20.08 0.68
C SER A 127 5.45 -20.70 -0.18
N PRO A 128 5.98 -21.89 0.16
CA PRO A 128 7.08 -22.53 -0.56
C PRO A 128 6.75 -22.99 -2.00
N LEU A 129 5.52 -22.74 -2.48
CA LEU A 129 5.03 -23.16 -3.80
C LEU A 129 5.03 -22.05 -4.86
N SER A 130 5.47 -20.83 -4.54
CA SER A 130 5.71 -19.79 -5.54
C SER A 130 7.15 -19.87 -6.06
N LYS A 131 7.46 -20.90 -6.84
CA LYS A 131 8.61 -20.97 -7.75
C LYS A 131 8.12 -21.30 -9.15
#